data_AF-A0A8J6TG11-F1
#
_entry.id   AF-A0A8J6TG11-F1
#
_cell.length_a   1.000
_cell.length_b   1.000
_cell.length_c   1.000
_cell.angle_alpha   90.00
_cell.angle_beta   90.00
_cell.angle_gamma   90.00
#
_symmetry.space_group_name_H-M   'P 1'
#
loop_
_entity.id
_entity.type
_entity.pdbx_description
1 polymer ?
#
loop_
_entity_poly.entity_id
_entity_poly.type
_entity_poly.pdbx_seq_one_letter_code
_entity_poly.pdbx_strand_id
1 'polypeptide(L)' 'MLEMVSYNFKIKNGVPQKSSVTRVPKISKEQLGEIVQNVIRQTNTGPDEFEELDLSRFSTIDEQIEYLKRQDRVDTMYIT' A
#
# COMPACT_ATOMS: atom_id res chain seq x y z
N MET A 1 17.39 1.60 -11.92
CA MET A 1 17.41 1.65 -10.43
C MET A 1 16.23 2.49 -10.01
N LEU A 2 15.37 1.97 -9.13
CA LEU A 2 14.16 2.63 -8.68
C LEU A 2 14.32 3.09 -7.23
N GLU A 3 13.43 3.99 -6.79
CA GLU A 3 13.27 4.37 -5.39
C GLU A 3 11.93 3.87 -4.88
N MET A 4 11.89 3.44 -3.62
CA MET A 4 10.65 3.00 -2.95
C MET A 4 10.39 3.87 -1.72
N VAL A 5 9.15 4.28 -1.53
CA VAL A 5 8.66 4.93 -0.31
C VAL A 5 7.50 4.11 0.23
N SER A 6 7.53 3.81 1.52
CA SER A 6 6.42 3.18 2.23
C SER A 6 5.97 4.05 3.40
N TYR A 7 4.69 3.99 3.72
CA TYR A 7 4.11 4.62 4.89
C TYR A 7 2.92 3.82 5.36
N ASN A 8 2.63 3.87 6.66
CA ASN A 8 1.43 3.25 7.20
C ASN A 8 0.28 4.24 7.08
N PHE A 9 -0.79 3.82 6.40
CA PHE A 9 -2.07 4.52 6.34
C PHE A 9 -3.09 3.77 7.21
N LYS A 10 -3.83 4.51 8.04
CA LYS A 10 -4.97 3.96 8.79
C LYS A 10 -6.03 5.03 8.99
N ILE A 11 -7.30 4.65 8.97
CA ILE A 11 -8.40 5.52 9.37
C ILE A 11 -8.72 5.22 10.84
N LYS A 12 -8.50 6.19 11.74
CA LYS A 12 -8.87 6.07 13.16
C LYS A 12 -9.97 7.08 13.46
N ASN A 13 -11.16 6.60 13.82
CA ASN A 13 -12.35 7.42 14.09
C ASN A 13 -12.69 8.39 12.93
N GLY A 14 -12.61 7.90 11.69
CA GLY A 14 -12.87 8.72 10.49
C GLY A 14 -11.74 9.68 10.09
N VAL A 15 -10.66 9.76 10.88
CA VAL A 15 -9.50 10.61 10.59
C VAL A 15 -8.38 9.79 9.97
N PRO A 16 -7.92 10.14 8.75
CA PRO A 16 -6.74 9.54 8.15
C PRO A 16 -5.48 9.88 8.97
N GLN A 17 -4.76 8.85 9.41
CA GLN A 17 -3.46 8.99 10.08
C GLN A 17 -2.36 8.37 9.24
N LYS A 18 -1.21 9.06 9.20
CA LYS A 18 0.02 8.58 8.58
C LYS A 18 1.13 8.53 9.62
N SER A 19 1.87 7.44 9.61
CA SER A 19 3.04 7.27 10.47
C SER A 19 4.10 6.43 9.78
N SER A 20 5.34 6.51 10.28
CA SER A 20 6.44 5.61 9.89
C SER A 20 6.78 5.67 8.40
N VAL A 21 6.96 6.87 7.84
CA VAL A 21 7.42 7.07 6.46
C VAL A 21 8.86 6.57 6.34
N THR A 22 9.10 5.61 5.45
CA THR A 22 10.41 5.01 5.19
C THR A 22 10.74 5.13 3.70
N ARG A 23 12.01 5.42 3.37
CA ARG A 23 12.50 5.51 1.98
C ARG A 23 13.67 4.55 1.76
N VAL A 24 13.62 3.80 0.66
CA VAL A 24 14.73 3.01 0.16
C VAL A 24 15.22 3.66 -1.14
N PRO A 25 16.37 4.36 -1.14
CA PRO A 25 16.80 5.22 -2.24
C PRO A 25 17.35 4.46 -3.46
N LYS A 26 17.65 3.17 -3.32
CA LYS A 26 18.16 2.34 -4.41
C LYS A 26 17.65 0.91 -4.25
N ILE A 27 16.74 0.51 -5.13
CA ILE A 27 16.24 -0.85 -5.22
C ILE A 27 16.09 -1.26 -6.69
N SER A 28 16.43 -2.51 -7.02
CA SER A 28 16.14 -3.08 -8.35
C SER A 28 14.72 -3.66 -8.40
N LYS A 29 14.20 -3.91 -9.60
CA LYS A 29 12.87 -4.55 -9.75
C LYS A 29 12.87 -5.97 -9.19
N GLU A 30 13.97 -6.69 -9.39
CA GLU A 30 14.19 -8.05 -8.91
C GLU A 30 14.20 -8.08 -7.38
N GLN A 31 14.95 -7.18 -6.74
CA GLN A 31 14.99 -7.05 -5.28
C GLN A 31 13.61 -6.68 -4.70
N LEU A 32 12.86 -5.80 -5.36
CA LEU A 32 11.50 -5.48 -4.95
C LEU A 32 10.58 -6.70 -5.03
N GLY A 33 10.65 -7.46 -6.12
CA GLY A 33 9.91 -8.70 -6.30
C GLY A 33 10.23 -9.73 -5.21
N GLU A 34 11.51 -9.92 -4.88
CA GLU A 34 11.94 -10.80 -3.79
C GLU A 34 11.38 -10.37 -2.43
N ILE A 35 11.36 -9.06 -2.13
CA ILE A 35 10.77 -8.53 -0.89
C ILE A 35 9.27 -8.83 -0.83
N VAL A 36 8.53 -8.55 -1.92
CA VAL A 36 7.09 -8.82 -2.00
C VAL A 36 6.80 -10.31 -1.76
N GLN A 37 7.51 -11.21 -2.45
CA GLN A 37 7.33 -12.66 -2.28
C GLN A 37 7.66 -13.14 -0.86
N ASN A 38 8.70 -12.58 -0.24
CA ASN A 38 9.04 -12.89 1.14
C ASN A 38 7.94 -12.46 2.11
N VAL A 39 7.35 -11.27 1.92
CA VAL A 39 6.24 -10.79 2.75
C VAL A 39 5.03 -11.71 2.58
N ILE A 40 4.55 -11.93 1.36
CA ILE A 40 3.39 -12.80 1.06
C ILE A 40 3.53 -14.16 1.75
N ARG A 41 4.71 -14.79 1.62
CA ARG A 41 5.00 -16.09 2.23
C ARG A 41 4.99 -16.04 3.77
N GLN A 42 5.56 -15.00 4.37
CA GLN A 42 5.64 -14.90 5.84
C GLN A 42 4.31 -14.53 6.49
N THR A 43 3.43 -13.82 5.78
CA THR A 43 2.11 -13.43 6.26
C THR A 43 1.01 -14.43 5.88
N ASN A 44 1.32 -15.49 5.13
CA ASN A 44 0.35 -16.43 4.56
C ASN A 44 -0.74 -15.73 3.74
N THR A 45 -0.39 -14.66 3.03
CA THR A 45 -1.32 -13.86 2.24
C THR A 45 -1.87 -14.70 1.08
N GLY A 46 -3.20 -14.78 0.99
CA GLY A 46 -3.91 -15.46 -0.08
C GLY A 46 -3.75 -14.77 -1.44
N PRO A 47 -3.97 -15.50 -2.55
CA PRO A 47 -3.86 -14.94 -3.91
C PRO A 47 -4.86 -13.80 -4.19
N ASP A 48 -5.96 -13.77 -3.46
CA ASP A 48 -7.06 -12.80 -3.48
C ASP A 48 -6.87 -11.66 -2.46
N GLU A 49 -5.85 -11.74 -1.59
CA GLU A 49 -5.53 -10.73 -0.58
C GLU A 49 -4.37 -9.81 -1.01
N PHE A 50 -3.67 -10.15 -2.10
CA PHE A 50 -2.59 -9.32 -2.66
C PHE A 50 -3.11 -8.45 -3.81
N GLU A 51 -3.00 -7.13 -3.65
CA GLU A 51 -3.35 -6.15 -4.70
C GLU A 51 -2.13 -5.26 -5.03
N GLU A 52 -1.87 -5.08 -6.32
CA GLU A 52 -0.90 -4.09 -6.80
C GLU A 52 -1.62 -2.77 -7.12
N LEU A 53 -1.29 -1.71 -6.38
CA LEU A 53 -1.88 -0.38 -6.52
C LEU A 53 -0.90 0.60 -7.17
N ASP A 54 -1.27 1.16 -8.33
CA ASP A 54 -0.51 2.24 -8.95
C ASP A 54 -0.94 3.61 -8.39
N LEU A 55 -0.17 4.10 -7.41
CA LEU A 55 -0.33 5.44 -6.85
C LEU A 55 0.46 6.53 -7.58
N SER A 56 1.30 6.16 -8.55
CA SER A 56 2.17 7.11 -9.25
C SER A 56 1.42 8.08 -10.16
N ARG A 57 0.18 7.72 -10.52
CA ARG A 57 -0.74 8.56 -11.31
C ARG A 57 -1.28 9.80 -10.57
N PHE A 58 -1.11 9.87 -9.26
CA PHE A 58 -1.62 10.98 -8.44
C PHE A 58 -0.53 12.01 -8.20
N SER A 59 -0.86 13.29 -8.38
CA SER A 59 0.09 14.40 -8.26
C SER A 59 0.31 14.82 -6.81
N THR A 60 -0.64 14.52 -5.94
CA THR A 60 -0.60 14.87 -4.52
C THR A 60 -0.90 13.68 -3.62
N ILE A 61 -0.39 13.77 -2.38
CA ILE A 61 -0.68 12.79 -1.34
C ILE A 61 -2.18 12.78 -0.98
N ASP A 62 -2.89 13.90 -1.08
CA ASP A 62 -4.33 13.96 -0.77
C ASP A 62 -5.16 13.20 -1.81
N GLU A 63 -4.80 13.28 -3.09
CA GLU A 63 -5.41 12.48 -4.15
C GLU A 63 -5.18 10.98 -3.94
N GLN A 64 -3.96 10.57 -3.52
CA GLN A 64 -3.67 9.18 -3.16
C GLN A 64 -4.57 8.70 -2.02
N ILE A 65 -4.76 9.52 -0.97
CA ILE A 65 -5.64 9.19 0.16
C ILE A 65 -7.10 9.04 -0.29
N GLU A 66 -7.61 9.97 -1.09
CA GLU A 66 -9.00 9.90 -1.57
C GLU A 66 -9.26 8.66 -2.40
N TYR A 67 -8.27 8.20 -3.16
CA TYR A 67 -8.32 6.92 -3.85
C TYR A 67 -8.32 5.73 -2.86
N LEU A 68 -7.41 5.70 -1.90
CA LEU A 68 -7.31 4.62 -0.90
C LEU A 68 -8.57 4.52 -0.02
N LYS A 69 -9.18 5.64 0.36
CA LYS A 69 -10.45 5.68 1.11
C LYS A 69 -11.60 5.02 0.33
N ARG A 70 -11.61 5.13 -0.99
CA ARG A 70 -12.65 4.49 -1.82
C ARG A 70 -12.45 2.98 -1.85
N GLN A 71 -11.21 2.51 -1.95
CA GLN A 71 -10.91 1.08 -1.90
C GLN A 71 -11.25 0.46 -0.54
N ASP A 72 -10.81 1.08 0.56
CA ASP A 72 -11.12 0.63 1.93
C ASP A 72 -12.65 0.54 2.19
N ARG A 73 -13.42 1.47 1.62
CA ARG A 73 -14.89 1.43 1.68
C ARG A 73 -15.50 0.28 0.87
N VAL A 74 -14.90 -0.11 -0.25
CA VAL A 74 -15.36 -1.27 -1.04
C VAL A 74 -15.14 -2.55 -0.23
N ASP A 75 -13.99 -2.70 0.43
CA ASP A 75 -13.70 -3.89 1.27
C ASP A 75 -14.66 -4.03 2.45
N THR A 76 -15.04 -2.92 3.10
CA THR A 76 -16.05 -2.96 4.18
C THR A 76 -17.47 -3.28 3.71
N MET A 77 -17.78 -3.17 2.41
CA MET A 77 -19.12 -3.40 1.87
C MET A 77 -19.44 -4.90 1.71
N TYR A 78 -18.44 -5.78 1.74
CA TYR A 78 -18.60 -7.23 1.64
C TYR A 78 -18.73 -7.94 2.99
N ILE A 79 -18.78 -7.18 4.10
CA ILE A 79 -19.10 -7.71 5.43
C ILE A 79 -20.60 -7.49 5.68
N THR A 80 -21.45 -8.36 5.12
CA THR A 80 -22.88 -8.45 5.49
C THR A 80 -23.17 -9.82 6.07
#